data_AF-A0A956S104-F1
#
_entry.id   AF-A0A956S104-F1
#
_cell.length_a   1.000
_cell.length_b   1.000
_cell.length_c   1.000
_cell.angle_alpha   90.00
_cell.angle_beta   90.00
_cell.angle_gamma   90.00
#
_symmetry.space_group_name_H-M   'P 1'
#
loop_
_entity.id
_entity.type
_entity.pdbx_description
1 polymer ?
#
loop_
_entity_poly.entity_id
_entity_poly.type
_entity_poly.pdbx_seq_one_letter_code
_entity_poly.pdbx_strand_id
1 'polypeptide(L)'
;MQDQRLINAKELLSMLTPTIALDSEMSDRWTVIAEVLASLPDDQNYLLKQAVNYILMSMESKEASDLDFGGLGCNGMVWYRIHGKKRADEEMGSYTIDETDALLYNMLIDVQRQELMDNRQVQFTYELATPSGDVIRFRATIYFDMTHLALSLRRIGASVRPFRDLGLHKNVSRLMSLEYQKRGLILITGISGSGKTSTLDSIIDANNRMSHAHIVMIADPVEYIHVSQRSVVRQREVSRDVRSFEEGVIQALRQDPDIIVIGEMRNADTFNAVLEAADSGHKVFATLHTSSAVESIDRILAETAPDEQQRVRERMANLLTCVISQKLVNRKDGRLCMAKETMVSNAPVRAAIRTNNTEEIYQIIQQSNSEGMITMEQDLARLCQKNIISYGEALNNANNKKRFEDLMHYQRKMD
;
A
#
# COMPACT_ATOMS: atom_id res chain seq x y z
N MET A 1 33.72 12.82 -7.14
CA MET A 1 34.60 12.08 -6.21
C MET A 1 33.71 11.09 -5.49
N GLN A 2 34.00 9.79 -5.54
CA GLN A 2 33.16 8.79 -4.87
C GLN A 2 33.22 9.00 -3.35
N ASP A 3 32.10 8.79 -2.66
CA ASP A 3 32.01 8.95 -1.21
C ASP A 3 32.88 7.91 -0.49
N GLN A 4 33.57 8.33 0.57
CA GLN A 4 34.51 7.48 1.31
C GLN A 4 33.85 6.21 1.86
N ARG A 5 32.54 6.25 2.17
CA ARG A 5 31.78 5.07 2.61
C ARG A 5 31.73 4.00 1.52
N LEU A 6 31.50 4.39 0.27
CA LEU A 6 31.49 3.46 -0.86
C LEU A 6 32.88 2.88 -1.11
N ILE A 7 33.92 3.72 -1.02
CA ILE A 7 35.31 3.29 -1.22
C ILE A 7 35.70 2.23 -0.19
N ASN A 8 35.51 2.54 1.10
CA ASN A 8 35.87 1.63 2.19
C ASN A 8 35.05 0.33 2.11
N ALA A 9 33.76 0.40 1.79
CA ALA A 9 32.92 -0.79 1.65
C ALA A 9 33.36 -1.66 0.46
N LYS A 10 33.78 -1.07 -0.66
CA LYS A 10 34.33 -1.81 -1.79
C LYS A 10 35.65 -2.49 -1.47
N GLU A 11 36.53 -1.82 -0.73
CA GLU A 11 37.77 -2.45 -0.24
C GLU A 11 37.45 -3.68 0.62
N LEU A 12 36.51 -3.54 1.57
CA LEU A 12 36.05 -4.67 2.39
C LEU A 12 35.45 -5.79 1.53
N LEU A 13 34.51 -5.48 0.64
CA LEU A 13 33.87 -6.47 -0.22
C LEU A 13 34.86 -7.19 -1.14
N SER A 14 35.86 -6.49 -1.67
CA SER A 14 36.91 -7.11 -2.50
C SER A 14 37.73 -8.17 -1.75
N MET A 15 37.82 -8.08 -0.42
CA MET A 15 38.45 -9.10 0.42
C MET A 15 37.52 -10.28 0.73
N LEU A 16 36.19 -10.08 0.72
CA LEU A 16 35.20 -11.10 1.06
C LEU A 16 34.73 -11.92 -0.15
N THR A 17 34.65 -11.30 -1.33
CA THR A 17 34.11 -11.93 -2.54
C THR A 17 34.87 -13.18 -3.01
N PRO A 18 36.21 -13.32 -2.86
CA PRO A 18 36.89 -14.56 -3.22
C PRO A 18 36.39 -15.77 -2.41
N THR A 19 36.18 -15.60 -1.10
CA THR A 19 35.63 -16.65 -0.22
C THR A 19 34.19 -17.00 -0.61
N ILE A 20 33.37 -15.98 -0.87
CA ILE A 20 31.97 -16.18 -1.30
C ILE A 20 31.92 -16.96 -2.63
N ALA A 21 32.76 -16.61 -3.59
CA ALA A 21 32.79 -17.27 -4.90
C ALA A 21 33.27 -18.72 -4.79
N LEU A 22 34.40 -18.97 -4.11
CA LEU A 22 35.00 -20.30 -3.96
C LEU A 22 34.11 -21.28 -3.18
N ASP A 23 33.58 -20.85 -2.04
CA ASP A 23 32.83 -21.76 -1.16
C ASP A 23 31.40 -22.02 -1.66
N SER A 24 30.87 -21.15 -2.53
CA SER A 24 29.56 -21.33 -3.18
C SER A 24 29.53 -22.43 -4.25
N GLU A 25 30.68 -22.94 -4.69
CA GLU A 25 30.74 -24.14 -5.55
C GLU A 25 30.58 -25.44 -4.75
N MET A 26 30.80 -25.39 -3.43
CA MET A 26 30.84 -26.55 -2.54
C MET A 26 29.71 -26.58 -1.49
N SER A 27 29.05 -25.45 -1.26
CA SER A 27 27.96 -25.27 -0.29
C SER A 27 26.87 -24.35 -0.84
N ASP A 28 25.72 -24.28 -0.17
CA ASP A 28 24.68 -23.31 -0.49
C ASP A 28 25.23 -21.88 -0.33
N ARG A 29 25.23 -21.11 -1.43
CA ARG A 29 25.77 -19.75 -1.50
C ARG A 29 25.29 -18.84 -0.37
N TRP A 30 24.03 -18.95 0.04
CA TRP A 30 23.44 -18.09 1.05
C TRP A 30 23.91 -18.45 2.45
N THR A 31 24.17 -19.73 2.70
CA THR A 31 24.80 -20.19 3.92
C THR A 31 26.22 -19.61 4.04
N VAL A 32 27.00 -19.66 2.96
CA VAL A 32 28.35 -19.06 2.91
C VAL A 32 28.31 -17.56 3.18
N ILE A 33 27.43 -16.82 2.48
CA ILE A 33 27.29 -15.37 2.69
C ILE A 33 26.88 -15.06 4.14
N ALA A 34 25.96 -15.83 4.73
CA ALA A 34 25.53 -15.64 6.11
C ALA A 34 26.69 -15.85 7.10
N GLU A 35 27.49 -16.90 6.91
CA GLU A 35 28.67 -17.20 7.75
C GLU A 35 29.74 -16.12 7.64
N VAL A 36 30.05 -15.70 6.41
CA VAL A 36 31.01 -14.61 6.16
C VAL A 36 30.56 -13.34 6.86
N LEU A 37 29.30 -12.92 6.68
CA LEU A 37 28.77 -11.71 7.33
C LEU A 37 28.70 -11.83 8.86
N ALA A 38 28.38 -13.01 9.39
CA ALA A 38 28.36 -13.26 10.83
C ALA A 38 29.77 -13.23 11.46
N SER A 39 30.81 -13.52 10.68
CA SER A 39 32.21 -13.47 11.13
C SER A 39 32.81 -12.06 11.15
N LEU A 40 32.15 -11.09 10.49
CA LEU A 40 32.64 -9.71 10.42
C LEU A 40 32.49 -8.99 11.77
N PRO A 41 33.51 -8.21 12.20
CA PRO A 41 33.37 -7.21 13.24
C PRO A 41 32.19 -6.26 13.02
N ASP A 42 31.58 -5.77 14.12
CA ASP A 42 30.39 -4.89 14.07
C ASP A 42 30.61 -3.62 13.24
N ASP A 43 31.81 -3.04 13.26
CA ASP A 43 32.18 -1.84 12.49
C ASP A 43 32.25 -2.13 10.99
N GLN A 44 32.72 -3.31 10.59
CA GLN A 44 32.74 -3.75 9.19
C GLN A 44 31.33 -4.06 8.69
N ASN A 45 30.51 -4.74 9.50
CA ASN A 45 29.09 -4.93 9.20
C ASN A 45 28.36 -3.59 9.06
N TYR A 46 28.63 -2.64 9.95
CA TYR A 46 28.08 -1.29 9.87
C TYR A 46 28.52 -0.54 8.61
N LEU A 47 29.77 -0.72 8.17
CA LEU A 47 30.30 -0.11 6.95
C LEU A 47 29.53 -0.58 5.70
N LEU A 48 29.23 -1.88 5.58
CA LEU A 48 28.42 -2.41 4.48
C LEU A 48 27.02 -1.78 4.45
N LYS A 49 26.37 -1.66 5.62
CA LYS A 49 25.09 -0.96 5.75
C LYS A 49 25.20 0.51 5.36
N GLN A 50 26.28 1.18 5.74
CA GLN A 50 26.52 2.58 5.39
C GLN A 50 26.68 2.81 3.89
N ALA A 51 27.26 1.84 3.16
CA ALA A 51 27.34 1.91 1.70
C ALA A 51 25.96 1.87 1.05
N VAL A 52 25.11 0.92 1.45
CA VAL A 52 23.71 0.88 0.99
C VAL A 52 22.99 2.16 1.37
N ASN A 53 23.10 2.61 2.62
CA ASN A 53 22.48 3.84 3.09
C ASN A 53 22.85 5.04 2.25
N TYR A 54 24.12 5.18 1.87
CA TYR A 54 24.57 6.26 1.00
C TYR A 54 23.87 6.22 -0.37
N ILE A 55 23.77 5.04 -1.00
CA ILE A 55 23.05 4.85 -2.27
C ILE A 55 21.56 5.21 -2.14
N LEU A 56 20.95 4.92 -0.99
CA LEU A 56 19.56 5.29 -0.73
C LEU A 56 19.40 6.80 -0.47
N MET A 57 20.33 7.44 0.24
CA MET A 57 20.32 8.89 0.47
C MET A 57 20.39 9.69 -0.82
N SER A 58 21.20 9.24 -1.79
CA SER A 58 21.32 9.95 -3.07
C SER A 58 20.04 9.97 -3.90
N MET A 59 19.04 9.13 -3.59
CA MET A 59 17.71 9.23 -4.20
C MET A 59 17.07 10.59 -3.95
N GLU A 60 17.31 11.20 -2.78
CA GLU A 60 16.74 12.51 -2.45
C GLU A 60 17.35 13.63 -3.28
N SER A 61 18.67 13.73 -3.30
CA SER A 61 19.38 14.74 -4.10
C SER A 61 19.13 14.61 -5.60
N LYS A 62 18.77 13.40 -6.07
CA LYS A 62 18.50 13.09 -7.48
C LYS A 62 17.02 13.11 -7.84
N GLU A 63 16.13 13.40 -6.88
CA GLU A 63 14.68 13.33 -7.05
C GLU A 63 14.18 11.98 -7.63
N ALA A 64 14.84 10.88 -7.24
CA ALA A 64 14.50 9.54 -7.69
C ALA A 64 13.28 8.97 -6.95
N SER A 65 12.34 8.39 -7.68
CA SER A 65 11.15 7.73 -7.12
C SER A 65 11.42 6.27 -6.74
N ASP A 66 12.20 5.58 -7.56
CA ASP A 66 12.51 4.16 -7.42
C ASP A 66 14.01 3.92 -7.66
N LEU A 67 14.54 2.85 -7.08
CA LEU A 67 15.90 2.35 -7.24
C LEU A 67 15.84 0.85 -7.58
N ASP A 68 16.71 0.41 -8.48
CA ASP A 68 16.99 -1.01 -8.71
C ASP A 68 18.51 -1.25 -8.54
N PHE A 69 18.86 -2.34 -7.84
CA PHE A 69 20.25 -2.67 -7.53
C PHE A 69 20.44 -4.18 -7.39
N GLY A 70 21.62 -4.71 -7.73
CA GLY A 70 21.88 -6.15 -7.75
C GLY A 70 21.24 -6.88 -8.93
N GLY A 71 21.37 -8.20 -8.93
CA GLY A 71 20.95 -9.06 -10.03
C GLY A 71 21.75 -8.85 -11.32
N LEU A 72 21.61 -9.77 -12.26
CA LEU A 72 22.22 -9.65 -13.58
C LEU A 72 21.61 -8.51 -14.39
N GLY A 73 20.32 -8.22 -14.20
CA GLY A 73 19.58 -7.20 -14.94
C GLY A 73 20.12 -5.77 -14.76
N CYS A 74 20.79 -5.48 -13.64
CA CYS A 74 21.35 -4.15 -13.38
C CYS A 74 22.75 -3.94 -13.98
N ASN A 75 23.38 -5.00 -14.52
CA ASN A 75 24.73 -4.97 -15.11
C ASN A 75 25.78 -4.30 -14.19
N GLY A 76 25.73 -4.62 -12.89
CA GLY A 76 26.63 -4.07 -11.87
C GLY A 76 26.42 -2.60 -11.51
N MET A 77 25.40 -1.94 -12.05
CA MET A 77 25.14 -0.51 -11.79
C MET A 77 23.97 -0.31 -10.83
N VAL A 78 23.94 0.83 -10.14
CA VAL A 78 22.74 1.31 -9.46
C VAL A 78 21.85 2.02 -10.48
N TRP A 79 20.56 1.69 -10.52
CA TRP A 79 19.60 2.33 -11.41
C TRP A 79 18.62 3.18 -10.61
N TYR A 80 18.36 4.40 -11.07
CA TYR A 80 17.33 5.27 -10.51
C TYR A 80 16.23 5.55 -11.53
N ARG A 81 14.98 5.62 -11.06
CA ARG A 81 13.88 6.22 -11.82
C ARG A 81 13.73 7.68 -11.44
N ILE A 82 14.07 8.58 -12.36
CA ILE A 82 13.96 10.04 -12.18
C ILE A 82 12.96 10.57 -13.21
N HIS A 83 11.93 11.26 -12.75
CA HIS A 83 10.81 11.76 -13.59
C HIS A 83 10.26 10.69 -14.55
N GLY A 84 10.07 9.46 -14.06
CA GLY A 84 9.52 8.34 -14.81
C GLY A 84 10.52 7.54 -15.65
N LYS A 85 11.75 8.02 -15.85
CA LYS A 85 12.77 7.37 -16.70
C LYS A 85 13.82 6.65 -15.85
N LYS A 86 14.06 5.35 -16.12
CA LYS A 86 15.14 4.57 -15.49
C LYS A 86 16.48 4.87 -16.15
N ARG A 87 17.53 5.10 -15.36
CA ARG A 87 18.91 5.33 -15.82
C ARG A 87 19.91 4.71 -14.84
N ALA A 88 20.97 4.13 -15.38
CA ALA A 88 22.14 3.73 -14.60
C ALA A 88 22.85 4.99 -14.08
N ASP A 89 23.40 4.89 -12.87
CA ASP A 89 24.07 5.97 -12.19
C ASP A 89 25.56 5.68 -12.03
N GLU A 90 26.39 6.36 -12.83
CA GLU A 90 27.83 6.16 -12.85
C GLU A 90 28.52 6.66 -11.57
N GLU A 91 27.91 7.61 -10.83
CA GLU A 91 28.51 8.16 -9.62
C GLU A 91 28.52 7.16 -8.46
N MET A 92 27.59 6.20 -8.46
CA MET A 92 27.53 5.12 -7.47
C MET A 92 28.57 4.02 -7.72
N GLY A 93 29.25 4.05 -8.87
CA GLY A 93 30.23 3.07 -9.30
C GLY A 93 29.62 1.72 -9.71
N SER A 94 30.48 0.79 -10.14
CA SER A 94 30.10 -0.56 -10.53
C SER A 94 30.34 -1.58 -9.42
N TYR A 95 29.50 -2.61 -9.35
CA TYR A 95 29.57 -3.68 -8.36
C TYR A 95 29.60 -5.04 -9.07
N THR A 96 30.35 -5.99 -8.53
CA THR A 96 30.23 -7.39 -8.94
C THR A 96 28.97 -8.00 -8.34
N ILE A 97 28.57 -9.16 -8.87
CA ILE A 97 27.38 -9.86 -8.39
C ILE A 97 27.55 -10.30 -6.94
N ASP A 98 28.72 -10.82 -6.57
CA ASP A 98 29.05 -11.22 -5.20
C ASP A 98 28.98 -10.02 -4.23
N GLU A 99 29.45 -8.85 -4.66
CA GLU A 99 29.34 -7.61 -3.88
C GLU A 99 27.89 -7.24 -3.63
N THR A 100 27.04 -7.28 -4.66
CA THR A 100 25.62 -6.95 -4.51
C THR A 100 24.88 -7.98 -3.66
N ASP A 101 25.16 -9.27 -3.80
CA ASP A 101 24.55 -10.32 -2.99
C ASP A 101 24.89 -10.14 -1.50
N ALA A 102 26.16 -9.88 -1.18
CA ALA A 102 26.58 -9.62 0.20
C ALA A 102 25.93 -8.37 0.80
N LEU A 103 25.88 -7.26 0.04
CA LEU A 103 25.23 -6.02 0.47
C LEU A 103 23.73 -6.22 0.73
N LEU A 104 23.02 -6.84 -0.20
CA LEU A 104 21.58 -7.07 -0.11
C LEU A 104 21.23 -8.06 1.02
N TYR A 105 22.01 -9.13 1.19
CA TYR A 105 21.80 -10.08 2.29
C TYR A 105 22.09 -9.47 3.66
N ASN A 106 23.03 -8.53 3.75
CA ASN A 106 23.34 -7.78 4.98
C ASN A 106 22.22 -6.80 5.39
N MET A 107 21.38 -6.36 4.45
CA MET A 107 20.22 -5.51 4.75
C MET A 107 19.13 -6.25 5.54
N LEU A 108 19.02 -7.57 5.38
CA LEU A 108 17.93 -8.38 5.92
C LEU A 108 18.19 -8.80 7.38
N ILE A 109 17.12 -8.83 8.17
CA ILE A 109 17.11 -9.51 9.48
C ILE A 109 16.86 -11.02 9.30
N ASP A 110 17.13 -11.82 10.33
CA ASP A 110 17.07 -13.29 10.23
C ASP A 110 15.71 -13.83 9.77
N VAL A 111 14.59 -13.26 10.27
CA VAL A 111 13.24 -13.65 9.82
C VAL A 111 13.04 -13.36 8.33
N GLN A 112 13.55 -12.22 7.85
CA GLN A 112 13.46 -11.84 6.43
C GLN A 112 14.36 -12.69 5.54
N ARG A 113 15.53 -13.12 6.04
CA ARG A 113 16.42 -14.06 5.34
C ARG A 113 15.74 -15.41 5.17
N GLN A 114 15.08 -15.91 6.22
CA GLN A 114 14.31 -17.14 6.15
C GLN A 114 13.15 -16.99 5.14
N GLU A 115 12.40 -15.89 5.20
CA GLU A 115 11.31 -15.61 4.26
C GLU A 115 11.81 -15.55 2.80
N LEU A 116 12.94 -14.90 2.56
CA LEU A 116 13.58 -14.87 1.25
C LEU A 116 13.92 -16.28 0.74
N MET A 117 14.44 -17.15 1.62
CA MET A 117 14.74 -18.53 1.24
C MET A 117 13.48 -19.33 0.95
N ASP A 118 12.46 -19.25 1.80
CA ASP A 118 11.23 -20.02 1.65
C ASP A 118 10.39 -19.58 0.44
N ASN A 119 10.28 -18.25 0.23
CA ASN A 119 9.36 -17.67 -0.76
C ASN A 119 10.05 -17.17 -2.04
N ARG A 120 11.39 -17.22 -2.10
CA ARG A 120 12.21 -16.64 -3.19
C ARG A 120 12.04 -15.13 -3.36
N GLN A 121 11.46 -14.45 -2.37
CA GLN A 121 11.38 -13.01 -2.26
C GLN A 121 11.06 -12.62 -0.82
N VAL A 122 11.42 -11.40 -0.45
CA VAL A 122 10.98 -10.77 0.80
C VAL A 122 10.66 -9.31 0.55
N GLN A 123 9.55 -8.84 1.12
CA GLN A 123 9.11 -7.45 1.06
C GLN A 123 9.17 -6.85 2.46
N PHE A 124 9.72 -5.64 2.59
CA PHE A 124 9.87 -4.99 3.89
C PHE A 124 9.98 -3.47 3.75
N THR A 125 9.82 -2.77 4.88
CA THR A 125 10.16 -1.35 4.96
C THR A 125 11.59 -1.15 5.45
N TYR A 126 12.35 -0.30 4.76
CA TYR A 126 13.68 0.15 5.19
C TYR A 126 13.62 1.59 5.67
N GLU A 127 14.19 1.85 6.85
CA GLU A 127 14.17 3.17 7.49
C GLU A 127 15.59 3.71 7.61
N LEU A 128 15.77 4.96 7.20
CA LEU A 128 17.05 5.63 7.20
C LEU A 128 16.94 6.97 7.92
N ALA A 129 17.68 7.13 9.01
CA ALA A 129 17.85 8.42 9.65
C ALA A 129 18.83 9.28 8.84
N THR A 130 18.43 10.50 8.49
CA THR A 130 19.28 11.50 7.85
C THR A 130 20.16 12.18 8.90
N PRO A 131 21.25 12.86 8.47
CA PRO A 131 22.05 13.70 9.36
C PRO A 131 21.25 14.85 10.02
N SER A 132 20.14 15.28 9.41
CA SER A 132 19.22 16.27 9.98
C SER A 132 18.30 15.70 11.07
N GLY A 133 18.27 14.39 11.25
CA GLY A 133 17.37 13.69 12.20
C GLY A 133 16.02 13.30 11.60
N ASP A 134 15.79 13.58 10.31
CA ASP A 134 14.60 13.12 9.61
C ASP A 134 14.71 11.63 9.29
N VAL A 135 13.58 10.93 9.20
CA VAL A 135 13.56 9.51 8.80
C VAL A 135 12.99 9.39 7.39
N ILE A 136 13.81 8.90 6.46
CA ILE A 136 13.38 8.52 5.12
C ILE A 136 13.00 7.04 5.15
N ARG A 137 11.83 6.72 4.59
CA ARG A 137 11.33 5.35 4.52
C ARG A 137 11.27 4.88 3.09
N PHE A 138 11.54 3.61 2.90
CA PHE A 138 11.52 2.97 1.59
C PHE A 138 10.75 1.65 1.68
N ARG A 139 9.96 1.36 0.66
CA ARG A 139 9.43 0.02 0.44
C ARG A 139 10.43 -0.74 -0.41
N ALA A 140 10.94 -1.85 0.11
CA ALA A 140 11.93 -2.69 -0.53
C ALA A 140 11.36 -4.07 -0.83
N THR A 141 11.76 -4.63 -1.96
CA THR A 141 11.58 -6.05 -2.29
C THR A 141 12.94 -6.60 -2.72
N ILE A 142 13.44 -7.59 -2.01
CA ILE A 142 14.60 -8.38 -2.43
C ILE A 142 14.09 -9.73 -2.96
N TYR A 143 14.55 -10.13 -4.14
CA TYR A 143 14.11 -11.35 -4.82
C TYR A 143 15.25 -11.95 -5.65
N PHE A 144 15.06 -13.18 -6.12
CA PHE A 144 16.04 -13.85 -6.96
C PHE A 144 15.92 -13.46 -8.44
N ASP A 145 16.99 -12.94 -9.01
CA ASP A 145 17.22 -12.72 -10.45
C ASP A 145 18.37 -13.62 -10.91
N MET A 146 18.04 -14.69 -11.65
CA MET A 146 19.03 -15.64 -12.18
C MET A 146 20.00 -16.17 -11.10
N THR A 147 19.45 -16.66 -9.99
CA THR A 147 20.19 -17.17 -8.81
C THR A 147 20.91 -16.13 -7.95
N HIS A 148 20.79 -14.84 -8.25
CA HIS A 148 21.38 -13.74 -7.48
C HIS A 148 20.31 -12.82 -6.88
N LEU A 149 20.67 -12.02 -5.88
CA LEU A 149 19.74 -11.09 -5.26
C LEU A 149 19.62 -9.82 -6.09
N ALA A 150 18.38 -9.44 -6.36
CA ALA A 150 18.00 -8.15 -6.91
C ALA A 150 17.12 -7.40 -5.90
N LEU A 151 17.33 -6.11 -5.80
CA LEU A 151 16.56 -5.17 -5.00
C LEU A 151 15.76 -4.27 -5.92
N SER A 152 14.45 -4.20 -5.70
CA SER A 152 13.60 -3.11 -6.19
C SER A 152 13.10 -2.31 -5.00
N LEU A 153 13.30 -1.00 -5.03
CA LEU A 153 13.05 -0.13 -3.89
C LEU A 153 12.33 1.14 -4.33
N ARG A 154 11.33 1.58 -3.55
CA ARG A 154 10.58 2.81 -3.78
C ARG A 154 10.65 3.71 -2.56
N ARG A 155 10.96 5.00 -2.77
CA ARG A 155 10.89 6.01 -1.71
C ARG A 155 9.44 6.25 -1.31
N ILE A 156 9.15 6.20 -0.02
CA ILE A 156 7.82 6.51 0.51
C ILE A 156 7.74 8.02 0.81
N GLY A 157 6.66 8.66 0.37
CA GLY A 157 6.45 10.10 0.56
C GLY A 157 6.29 10.47 2.05
N ALA A 158 6.89 11.59 2.44
CA ALA A 158 6.95 12.03 3.84
C ALA A 158 5.67 12.73 4.35
N SER A 159 4.68 13.00 3.51
CA SER A 159 3.50 13.77 3.88
C SER A 159 2.18 13.08 3.51
N VAL A 160 1.27 13.02 4.47
CA VAL A 160 -0.12 12.62 4.24
C VAL A 160 -0.87 13.73 3.53
N ARG A 161 -1.73 13.35 2.58
CA ARG A 161 -2.62 14.31 1.91
C ARG A 161 -3.69 14.79 2.90
N PRO A 162 -3.99 16.09 2.95
CA PRO A 162 -5.09 16.58 3.79
C PRO A 162 -6.40 15.89 3.44
N PHE A 163 -7.15 15.43 4.44
CA PHE A 163 -8.43 14.72 4.26
C PHE A 163 -9.43 15.50 3.38
N ARG A 164 -9.46 16.83 3.48
CA ARG A 164 -10.32 17.70 2.65
C ARG A 164 -10.05 17.56 1.15
N ASP A 165 -8.80 17.23 0.78
CA ASP A 165 -8.36 17.15 -0.61
C ASP A 165 -8.85 15.85 -1.28
N LEU A 166 -9.39 14.90 -0.51
CA LEU A 166 -10.08 13.72 -1.05
C LEU A 166 -11.39 14.08 -1.79
N GLY A 167 -11.95 15.26 -1.51
CA GLY A 167 -13.15 15.75 -2.18
C GLY A 167 -14.37 14.84 -1.95
N LEU A 168 -14.51 14.30 -0.74
CA LEU A 168 -15.66 13.49 -0.32
C LEU A 168 -16.86 14.38 -0.01
N HIS A 169 -18.07 13.88 -0.25
CA HIS A 169 -19.30 14.58 0.16
C HIS A 169 -19.33 14.73 1.69
N LYS A 170 -20.00 15.77 2.20
CA LYS A 170 -20.05 16.08 3.65
C LYS A 170 -20.58 14.90 4.49
N ASN A 171 -21.57 14.17 3.98
CA ASN A 171 -22.16 13.03 4.68
C ASN A 171 -21.15 11.87 4.75
N VAL A 172 -20.49 11.57 3.63
CA VAL A 172 -19.44 10.55 3.56
C VAL A 172 -18.28 10.92 4.47
N SER A 173 -17.91 12.20 4.52
CA SER A 173 -16.86 12.71 5.41
C SER A 173 -17.19 12.47 6.88
N ARG A 174 -18.45 12.65 7.29
CA ARG A 174 -18.92 12.30 8.64
C ARG A 174 -18.79 10.81 8.90
N LEU A 175 -19.13 9.95 7.94
CA LEU A 175 -18.97 8.50 8.09
C LEU A 175 -17.51 8.09 8.32
N MET A 176 -16.53 8.82 7.79
CA MET A 176 -15.10 8.54 8.01
C MET A 176 -14.60 8.95 9.40
N SER A 177 -15.30 9.87 10.07
CA SER A 177 -14.88 10.38 11.39
C SER A 177 -15.48 9.54 12.52
N LEU A 178 -14.65 9.18 13.49
CA LEU A 178 -15.07 8.52 14.72
C LEU A 178 -15.97 9.40 15.57
N GLU A 179 -15.92 10.72 15.45
CA GLU A 179 -16.81 11.62 16.21
C GLU A 179 -18.28 11.45 15.81
N TYR A 180 -18.54 11.17 14.53
CA TYR A 180 -19.90 11.04 13.99
C TYR A 180 -20.33 9.57 13.81
N GLN A 181 -19.40 8.68 13.46
CA GLN A 181 -19.69 7.27 13.21
C GLN A 181 -18.73 6.38 14.01
N LYS A 182 -19.23 5.88 15.14
CA LYS A 182 -18.47 5.13 16.14
C LYS A 182 -18.13 3.68 15.75
N ARG A 183 -18.92 3.08 14.85
CA ARG A 183 -18.81 1.65 14.52
C ARG A 183 -19.10 1.34 13.06
N GLY A 184 -18.83 0.11 12.66
CA GLY A 184 -19.15 -0.43 11.35
C GLY A 184 -17.95 -0.50 10.41
N LEU A 185 -18.17 -1.12 9.25
CA LEU A 185 -17.15 -1.44 8.26
C LEU A 185 -17.15 -0.41 7.12
N ILE A 186 -15.98 0.15 6.83
CA ILE A 186 -15.75 1.04 5.68
C ILE A 186 -14.70 0.41 4.79
N LEU A 187 -15.03 0.25 3.51
CA LEU A 187 -14.14 -0.33 2.52
C LEU A 187 -13.59 0.75 1.58
N ILE A 188 -12.27 0.80 1.45
CA ILE A 188 -11.58 1.58 0.42
C ILE A 188 -11.08 0.61 -0.64
N THR A 189 -11.61 0.68 -1.85
CA THR A 189 -11.33 -0.32 -2.88
C THR A 189 -10.76 0.29 -4.15
N GLY A 190 -10.10 -0.53 -4.95
CA GLY A 190 -9.45 -0.13 -6.19
C GLY A 190 -8.28 -1.04 -6.53
N ILE A 191 -7.86 -1.03 -7.80
CA ILE A 191 -6.70 -1.79 -8.27
C ILE A 191 -5.40 -1.30 -7.60
N SER A 192 -4.30 -2.03 -7.81
CA SER A 192 -2.97 -1.58 -7.35
C SER A 192 -2.62 -0.21 -7.92
N GLY A 193 -2.10 0.69 -7.08
CA GLY A 193 -1.78 2.06 -7.49
C GLY A 193 -2.96 3.04 -7.56
N SER A 194 -4.17 2.66 -7.12
CA SER A 194 -5.35 3.55 -7.11
C SER A 194 -5.38 4.59 -5.97
N GLY A 195 -4.40 4.56 -5.05
CA GLY A 195 -4.32 5.51 -3.93
C GLY A 195 -5.06 5.09 -2.65
N LYS A 196 -5.40 3.79 -2.50
CA LYS A 196 -6.09 3.26 -1.30
C LYS A 196 -5.36 3.58 -0.01
N THR A 197 -4.07 3.24 0.08
CA THR A 197 -3.24 3.46 1.26
C THR A 197 -3.18 4.95 1.60
N SER A 198 -2.92 5.81 0.61
CA SER A 198 -2.90 7.26 0.82
C SER A 198 -4.25 7.82 1.29
N THR A 199 -5.38 7.26 0.82
CA THR A 199 -6.71 7.64 1.30
C THR A 199 -6.91 7.21 2.75
N LEU A 200 -6.55 5.97 3.10
CA LEU A 200 -6.60 5.49 4.48
C LEU A 200 -5.74 6.36 5.39
N ASP A 201 -4.50 6.65 5.00
CA ASP A 201 -3.62 7.52 5.78
C ASP A 201 -4.24 8.90 5.99
N SER A 202 -4.87 9.48 4.96
CA SER A 202 -5.58 10.76 5.07
C SER A 202 -6.74 10.71 6.06
N ILE A 203 -7.49 9.60 6.09
CA ILE A 203 -8.59 9.37 7.04
C ILE A 203 -8.06 9.20 8.47
N ILE A 204 -6.98 8.44 8.64
CA ILE A 204 -6.41 8.14 9.95
C ILE A 204 -5.70 9.36 10.53
N ASP A 205 -4.94 10.13 9.74
CA ASP A 205 -4.34 11.39 10.20
C ASP A 205 -5.43 12.37 10.67
N ALA A 206 -6.55 12.47 9.94
CA ALA A 206 -7.68 13.30 10.36
C ALA A 206 -8.27 12.84 11.70
N ASN A 207 -8.53 11.54 11.88
CA ASN A 207 -9.03 11.02 13.16
C ASN A 207 -8.01 11.20 14.29
N ASN A 208 -6.73 11.01 14.02
CA ASN A 208 -5.65 11.21 14.99
C ASN A 208 -5.55 12.68 15.46
N ARG A 209 -5.91 13.64 14.60
CA ARG A 209 -5.93 15.09 14.93
C ARG A 209 -7.20 15.54 15.63
N MET A 210 -8.32 14.85 15.43
CA MET A 210 -9.64 15.31 15.91
C MET A 210 -10.07 14.54 17.16
N SER A 211 -9.93 13.21 17.14
CA SER A 211 -10.49 12.29 18.13
C SER A 211 -9.51 11.94 19.26
N HIS A 212 -10.05 11.60 20.43
CA HIS A 212 -9.35 10.90 21.49
C HIS A 212 -9.62 9.41 21.35
N ALA A 213 -8.76 8.71 20.61
CA ALA A 213 -8.99 7.32 20.25
C ALA A 213 -7.73 6.48 20.37
N HIS A 214 -7.90 5.17 20.41
CA HIS A 214 -6.87 4.20 20.15
C HIS A 214 -7.06 3.61 18.74
N ILE A 215 -6.07 3.81 17.88
CA ILE A 215 -6.07 3.36 16.48
C ILE A 215 -5.03 2.26 16.31
N VAL A 216 -5.47 1.08 15.90
CA VAL A 216 -4.58 -0.04 15.56
C VAL A 216 -4.63 -0.27 14.05
N MET A 217 -3.49 -0.14 13.39
CA MET A 217 -3.34 -0.41 11.95
C MET A 217 -2.49 -1.65 11.74
N ILE A 218 -2.96 -2.54 10.86
CA ILE A 218 -2.25 -3.74 10.43
C ILE A 218 -2.04 -3.60 8.93
N ALA A 219 -0.81 -3.59 8.45
CA ALA A 219 -0.48 -3.34 7.04
C ALA A 219 0.68 -4.20 6.54
N ASP A 220 0.81 -4.33 5.22
CA ASP A 220 1.88 -5.07 4.55
C ASP A 220 2.30 -4.36 3.24
N PRO A 221 3.32 -3.48 3.28
CA PRO A 221 4.03 -2.99 4.46
C PRO A 221 3.34 -1.74 5.03
N VAL A 222 3.85 -1.24 6.14
CA VAL A 222 3.42 0.07 6.67
C VAL A 222 4.04 1.19 5.85
N GLU A 223 3.26 1.88 5.00
CA GLU A 223 3.79 2.95 4.13
C GLU A 223 4.07 4.26 4.91
N TYR A 224 3.07 4.88 5.52
CA TYR A 224 3.24 6.14 6.29
C TYR A 224 3.26 5.89 7.81
N ILE A 225 4.14 6.56 8.55
CA ILE A 225 4.13 6.54 10.03
C ILE A 225 3.28 7.70 10.55
N HIS A 226 2.17 7.37 11.19
CA HIS A 226 1.34 8.28 11.96
C HIS A 226 1.95 8.50 13.33
N VAL A 227 2.52 9.69 13.55
CA VAL A 227 2.89 10.12 14.89
C VAL A 227 1.62 10.39 15.70
N SER A 228 1.53 9.80 16.89
CA SER A 228 0.37 10.00 17.79
C SER A 228 0.20 11.48 18.14
N GLN A 229 -1.03 11.98 18.05
CA GLN A 229 -1.39 13.36 18.36
C GLN A 229 -2.47 13.38 19.45
N ARG A 230 -3.76 13.48 19.08
CA ARG A 230 -4.86 13.34 20.06
C ARG A 230 -5.26 11.90 20.28
N SER A 231 -4.98 11.04 19.30
CA SER A 231 -5.14 9.60 19.38
C SER A 231 -3.80 8.90 19.55
N VAL A 232 -3.83 7.73 20.19
CA VAL A 232 -2.71 6.78 20.16
C VAL A 232 -2.81 5.99 18.87
N VAL A 233 -1.77 6.01 18.03
CA VAL A 233 -1.71 5.24 16.79
C VAL A 233 -0.64 4.15 16.92
N ARG A 234 -1.05 2.89 16.77
CA ARG A 234 -0.19 1.70 16.77
C ARG A 234 -0.24 1.08 15.39
N GLN A 235 0.92 0.92 14.77
CA GLN A 235 1.04 0.35 13.43
C GLN A 235 1.84 -0.93 13.52
N ARG A 236 1.31 -1.99 12.91
CA ARG A 236 1.88 -3.34 12.95
C ARG A 236 2.04 -3.82 11.51
N GLU A 237 3.26 -4.15 11.14
CA GLU A 237 3.58 -4.71 9.84
C GLU A 237 3.44 -6.24 9.87
N VAL A 238 2.78 -6.82 8.88
CA VAL A 238 2.68 -8.28 8.72
C VAL A 238 4.08 -8.86 8.46
N SER A 239 4.32 -10.09 8.90
CA SER A 239 5.62 -10.79 8.94
C SER A 239 6.66 -10.21 9.91
N ARG A 240 6.60 -8.91 10.22
CA ARG A 240 7.51 -8.24 11.16
C ARG A 240 6.98 -8.15 12.59
N ASP A 241 5.78 -7.60 12.77
CA ASP A 241 5.16 -7.33 14.09
C ASP A 241 3.99 -8.27 14.40
N VAL A 242 3.44 -8.92 13.37
CA VAL A 242 2.37 -9.93 13.45
C VAL A 242 2.46 -10.91 12.29
N ARG A 243 2.03 -12.16 12.46
CA ARG A 243 2.23 -13.20 11.43
C ARG A 243 1.26 -13.08 10.27
N SER A 244 0.05 -12.60 10.48
CA SER A 244 -0.97 -12.44 9.44
C SER A 244 -1.93 -11.29 9.75
N PHE A 245 -2.70 -10.87 8.74
CA PHE A 245 -3.78 -9.89 8.94
C PHE A 245 -4.84 -10.40 9.93
N GLU A 246 -5.28 -11.65 9.77
CA GLU A 246 -6.25 -12.31 10.65
C GLU A 246 -5.78 -12.28 12.11
N GLU A 247 -4.56 -12.76 12.39
CA GLU A 247 -4.01 -12.77 13.74
C GLU A 247 -3.87 -11.33 14.28
N GLY A 248 -3.47 -10.39 13.42
CA GLY A 248 -3.41 -8.96 13.76
C GLY A 248 -4.74 -8.43 14.25
N VAL A 249 -5.83 -8.74 13.55
CA VAL A 249 -7.18 -8.30 13.90
C VAL A 249 -7.62 -8.93 15.22
N ILE A 250 -7.45 -10.25 15.37
CA ILE A 250 -7.80 -10.98 16.61
C ILE A 250 -7.04 -10.41 17.81
N GLN A 251 -5.75 -10.15 17.67
CA GLN A 251 -4.94 -9.55 18.73
C GLN A 251 -5.35 -8.11 19.02
N ALA A 252 -5.68 -7.32 17.99
CA ALA A 252 -6.12 -5.94 18.15
C ALA A 252 -7.37 -5.83 19.03
N LEU A 253 -8.31 -6.78 18.95
CA LEU A 253 -9.52 -6.79 19.80
C LEU A 253 -9.23 -6.85 21.31
N ARG A 254 -8.03 -7.27 21.71
CA ARG A 254 -7.59 -7.32 23.12
C ARG A 254 -6.77 -6.09 23.53
N GLN A 255 -6.63 -5.12 22.64
CA GLN A 255 -5.80 -3.93 22.84
C GLN A 255 -6.64 -2.68 23.15
N ASP A 256 -7.95 -2.83 23.38
CA ASP A 256 -8.89 -1.71 23.59
C ASP A 256 -8.85 -0.67 22.44
N PRO A 257 -9.00 -1.07 21.16
CA PRO A 257 -9.00 -0.13 20.05
C PRO A 257 -10.37 0.54 19.88
N ASP A 258 -10.40 1.78 19.39
CA ASP A 258 -11.62 2.41 18.86
C ASP A 258 -11.72 2.23 17.33
N ILE A 259 -10.57 2.27 16.65
CA ILE A 259 -10.44 2.12 15.20
C ILE A 259 -9.46 0.99 14.91
N ILE A 260 -9.89 0.05 14.06
CA ILE A 260 -9.03 -1.01 13.51
C ILE A 260 -8.90 -0.79 12.00
N VAL A 261 -7.67 -0.77 11.50
CA VAL A 261 -7.37 -0.60 10.07
C VAL A 261 -6.67 -1.84 9.54
N ILE A 262 -7.20 -2.39 8.45
CA ILE A 262 -6.66 -3.56 7.78
C ILE A 262 -6.20 -3.13 6.39
N GLY A 263 -4.89 -3.19 6.19
CA GLY A 263 -4.22 -2.72 4.96
C GLY A 263 -4.74 -3.43 3.71
N GLU A 264 -5.07 -4.72 3.81
CA GLU A 264 -5.68 -5.47 2.72
C GLU A 264 -6.47 -6.68 3.24
N MET A 265 -7.62 -6.95 2.64
CA MET A 265 -8.37 -8.19 2.85
C MET A 265 -8.19 -9.09 1.63
N ARG A 266 -7.58 -10.27 1.81
CA ARG A 266 -7.28 -11.20 0.69
C ARG A 266 -8.12 -12.48 0.69
N ASN A 267 -8.38 -13.06 1.85
CA ASN A 267 -8.94 -14.40 2.02
C ASN A 267 -10.09 -14.43 3.03
N ALA A 268 -10.81 -15.55 3.06
CA ALA A 268 -11.97 -15.79 3.93
C ALA A 268 -11.67 -15.56 5.42
N ASP A 269 -10.51 -16.01 5.90
CA ASP A 269 -10.15 -15.89 7.32
C ASP A 269 -10.00 -14.42 7.73
N THR A 270 -9.32 -13.61 6.91
CA THR A 270 -9.23 -12.16 7.12
C THR A 270 -10.60 -11.50 7.03
N PHE A 271 -11.47 -11.95 6.11
CA PHE A 271 -12.84 -11.41 5.98
C PHE A 271 -13.65 -11.66 7.25
N ASN A 272 -13.60 -12.88 7.77
CA ASN A 272 -14.31 -13.27 9.00
C ASN A 272 -13.82 -12.48 10.21
N ALA A 273 -12.51 -12.35 10.39
CA ALA A 273 -11.92 -11.57 11.48
C ALA A 273 -12.35 -10.08 11.41
N VAL A 274 -12.35 -9.48 10.22
CA VAL A 274 -12.81 -8.10 10.01
C VAL A 274 -14.29 -7.93 10.35
N LEU A 275 -15.14 -8.89 9.95
CA LEU A 275 -16.56 -8.85 10.28
C LEU A 275 -16.80 -9.01 11.79
N GLU A 276 -16.03 -9.87 12.47
CA GLU A 276 -16.10 -10.03 13.93
C GLU A 276 -15.67 -8.76 14.67
N ALA A 277 -14.61 -8.10 14.18
CA ALA A 277 -14.18 -6.82 14.72
C ALA A 277 -15.25 -5.74 14.55
N ALA A 278 -15.95 -5.70 13.41
CA ALA A 278 -17.05 -4.76 13.21
C ALA A 278 -18.29 -5.11 14.04
N ASP A 279 -18.63 -6.40 14.20
CA ASP A 279 -19.75 -6.88 15.03
C ASP A 279 -19.58 -6.54 16.52
N SER A 280 -18.35 -6.60 17.02
CA SER A 280 -18.02 -6.21 18.39
C SER A 280 -18.12 -4.69 18.66
N GLY A 281 -18.53 -3.91 17.66
CA GLY A 281 -18.85 -2.49 17.82
C GLY A 281 -17.72 -1.53 17.47
N HIS A 282 -16.61 -2.03 16.92
CA HIS A 282 -15.49 -1.20 16.49
C HIS A 282 -15.77 -0.48 15.17
N LYS A 283 -15.05 0.62 14.94
CA LYS A 283 -14.95 1.21 13.61
C LYS A 283 -13.83 0.53 12.85
N VAL A 284 -14.16 -0.11 11.74
CA VAL A 284 -13.20 -0.88 10.95
C VAL A 284 -13.04 -0.27 9.57
N PHE A 285 -11.79 -0.02 9.18
CA PHE A 285 -11.42 0.34 7.83
C PHE A 285 -10.65 -0.80 7.19
N ALA A 286 -10.97 -1.13 5.95
CA ALA A 286 -10.25 -2.17 5.23
C ALA A 286 -10.12 -1.87 3.73
N THR A 287 -9.16 -2.50 3.06
CA THR A 287 -9.03 -2.38 1.60
C THR A 287 -9.24 -3.68 0.85
N LEU A 288 -9.79 -3.57 -0.36
CA LEU A 288 -9.90 -4.67 -1.33
C LEU A 288 -9.42 -4.23 -2.71
N HIS A 289 -9.01 -5.20 -3.51
CA HIS A 289 -8.60 -5.01 -4.91
C HIS A 289 -9.78 -5.27 -5.86
N THR A 290 -10.83 -4.46 -5.74
CA THR A 290 -12.05 -4.50 -6.56
C THR A 290 -12.31 -3.12 -7.17
N SER A 291 -13.02 -3.05 -8.29
CA SER A 291 -13.19 -1.81 -9.08
C SER A 291 -14.49 -1.05 -8.80
N SER A 292 -15.41 -1.63 -8.04
CA SER A 292 -16.71 -1.03 -7.66
C SER A 292 -17.21 -1.51 -6.31
N ALA A 293 -18.21 -0.81 -5.76
CA ALA A 293 -18.85 -1.18 -4.50
C ALA A 293 -19.56 -2.53 -4.58
N VAL A 294 -20.23 -2.78 -5.70
CA VAL A 294 -20.93 -4.05 -5.98
C VAL A 294 -19.94 -5.22 -6.01
N GLU A 295 -18.87 -5.09 -6.81
CA GLU A 295 -17.82 -6.12 -6.92
C GLU A 295 -17.14 -6.40 -5.57
N SER A 296 -17.04 -5.39 -4.70
CA SER A 296 -16.49 -5.54 -3.35
C SER A 296 -17.35 -6.44 -2.47
N ILE A 297 -18.68 -6.30 -2.57
CA ILE A 297 -19.63 -7.15 -1.84
C ILE A 297 -19.59 -8.57 -2.41
N ASP A 298 -19.64 -8.71 -3.74
CA ASP A 298 -19.61 -10.01 -4.42
C ASP A 298 -18.35 -10.79 -4.10
N ARG A 299 -17.18 -10.13 -4.09
CA ARG A 299 -15.91 -10.78 -3.72
C ARG A 299 -15.93 -11.33 -2.31
N ILE A 300 -16.46 -10.58 -1.33
CA ILE A 300 -16.55 -11.05 0.06
C ILE A 300 -17.44 -12.29 0.16
N LEU A 301 -18.57 -12.29 -0.54
CA LEU A 301 -19.48 -13.43 -0.57
C LEU A 301 -18.90 -14.64 -1.31
N ALA A 302 -18.17 -14.42 -2.41
CA ALA A 302 -17.58 -15.49 -3.22
C ALA A 302 -16.47 -16.26 -2.49
N GLU A 303 -15.71 -15.61 -1.60
CA GLU A 303 -14.70 -16.25 -0.76
C GLU A 303 -15.31 -16.97 0.46
N THR A 304 -16.62 -16.82 0.71
CA THR A 304 -17.32 -17.46 1.82
C THR A 304 -17.88 -18.82 1.37
N ALA A 305 -17.75 -19.84 2.24
CA ALA A 305 -18.32 -21.17 2.01
C ALA A 305 -19.84 -21.10 1.73
N PRO A 306 -20.38 -21.88 0.77
CA PRO A 306 -21.77 -21.73 0.32
C PRO A 306 -22.84 -21.78 1.41
N ASP A 307 -22.63 -22.59 2.45
CA ASP A 307 -23.50 -22.73 3.61
C ASP A 307 -23.46 -21.52 4.57
N GLU A 308 -22.37 -20.75 4.55
CA GLU A 308 -22.20 -19.55 5.37
C GLU A 308 -22.55 -18.24 4.66
N GLN A 309 -22.68 -18.26 3.32
CA GLN A 309 -22.90 -17.04 2.51
C GLN A 309 -24.12 -16.24 2.95
N GLN A 310 -25.22 -16.90 3.31
CA GLN A 310 -26.42 -16.20 3.77
C GLN A 310 -26.17 -15.44 5.08
N ARG A 311 -25.47 -16.06 6.04
CA ARG A 311 -25.10 -15.44 7.32
C ARG A 311 -24.15 -14.26 7.09
N VAL A 312 -23.14 -14.42 6.24
CA VAL A 312 -22.19 -13.34 5.91
C VAL A 312 -22.89 -12.18 5.21
N ARG A 313 -23.83 -12.46 4.30
CA ARG A 313 -24.64 -11.45 3.62
C ARG A 313 -25.47 -10.63 4.61
N GLU A 314 -26.10 -11.27 5.58
CA GLU A 314 -26.86 -10.59 6.63
C GLU A 314 -25.97 -9.72 7.52
N ARG A 315 -24.78 -10.22 7.91
CA ARG A 315 -23.78 -9.44 8.65
C ARG A 315 -23.32 -8.23 7.84
N MET A 316 -22.95 -8.43 6.58
CA MET A 316 -22.56 -7.36 5.65
C MET A 316 -23.64 -6.28 5.53
N ALA A 317 -24.91 -6.67 5.39
CA ALA A 317 -26.02 -5.74 5.33
C ALA A 317 -26.18 -4.90 6.60
N ASN A 318 -25.71 -5.36 7.76
CA ASN A 318 -25.81 -4.63 9.02
C ASN A 318 -24.55 -3.81 9.34
N LEU A 319 -23.37 -4.32 8.97
CA LEU A 319 -22.07 -3.76 9.35
C LEU A 319 -21.51 -2.78 8.33
N LEU A 320 -21.70 -3.05 7.03
CA LEU A 320 -21.16 -2.21 5.97
C LEU A 320 -21.77 -0.82 6.08
N THR A 321 -20.92 0.19 6.20
CA THR A 321 -21.31 1.59 6.36
C THR A 321 -21.11 2.36 5.06
N CYS A 322 -19.96 2.16 4.40
CA CYS A 322 -19.61 2.87 3.18
C CYS A 322 -18.58 2.08 2.38
N VAL A 323 -18.66 2.17 1.04
CA VAL A 323 -17.61 1.72 0.13
C VAL A 323 -17.17 2.89 -0.74
N ILE A 324 -15.87 3.10 -0.86
CA ILE A 324 -15.26 4.10 -1.75
C ILE A 324 -14.33 3.37 -2.71
N SER A 325 -14.73 3.24 -3.98
CA SER A 325 -13.92 2.61 -5.02
C SER A 325 -13.17 3.66 -5.83
N GLN A 326 -11.87 3.48 -6.03
CA GLN A 326 -10.97 4.54 -6.51
C GLN A 326 -10.21 4.15 -7.78
N LYS A 327 -9.95 5.15 -8.61
CA LYS A 327 -8.98 5.12 -9.71
C LYS A 327 -8.15 6.39 -9.72
N LEU A 328 -6.87 6.28 -10.05
CA LEU A 328 -6.05 7.46 -10.38
C LEU A 328 -6.04 7.64 -11.89
N VAL A 329 -6.46 8.82 -12.35
CA VAL A 329 -6.58 9.18 -13.76
C VAL A 329 -5.68 10.36 -14.09
N ASN A 330 -5.20 10.40 -15.33
CA ASN A 330 -4.31 11.45 -15.81
C ASN A 330 -5.08 12.76 -16.03
N ARG A 331 -4.62 13.82 -15.37
CA ARG A 331 -5.07 15.18 -15.63
C ARG A 331 -4.46 15.70 -16.92
N LYS A 332 -5.13 16.70 -17.51
CA LYS A 332 -4.60 17.42 -18.68
C LYS A 332 -3.26 18.12 -18.43
N ASP A 333 -2.97 18.46 -17.18
CA ASP A 333 -1.70 19.08 -16.75
C ASP A 333 -0.59 18.06 -16.41
N GLY A 334 -0.80 16.78 -16.70
CA GLY A 334 0.17 15.70 -16.48
C GLY A 334 0.25 15.17 -15.05
N ARG A 335 -0.54 15.71 -14.11
CA ARG A 335 -0.65 15.19 -12.73
C ARG A 335 -1.74 14.11 -12.64
N LEU A 336 -1.80 13.39 -11.51
CA LEU A 336 -2.89 12.44 -11.23
C LEU A 336 -3.99 13.08 -10.39
N CYS A 337 -5.24 12.69 -10.62
CA CYS A 337 -6.35 12.92 -9.69
C CYS A 337 -7.15 11.65 -9.44
N MET A 338 -7.82 11.60 -8.29
CA MET A 338 -8.72 10.50 -7.94
C MET A 338 -10.09 10.70 -8.63
N ALA A 339 -10.51 9.67 -9.37
CA ALA A 339 -11.91 9.42 -9.69
C ALA A 339 -12.45 8.38 -8.69
N LYS A 340 -13.69 8.55 -8.23
CA LYS A 340 -14.27 7.69 -7.20
C LYS A 340 -15.72 7.33 -7.45
N GLU A 341 -16.07 6.12 -7.07
CA GLU A 341 -17.43 5.70 -6.75
C GLU A 341 -17.61 5.73 -5.24
N THR A 342 -18.78 6.12 -4.75
CA THR A 342 -19.11 6.09 -3.33
C THR A 342 -20.50 5.53 -3.11
N MET A 343 -20.57 4.48 -2.31
CA MET A 343 -21.81 3.86 -1.85
C MET A 343 -21.93 4.07 -0.34
N VAL A 344 -23.07 4.54 0.12
CA VAL A 344 -23.42 4.59 1.55
C VAL A 344 -24.49 3.54 1.81
N SER A 345 -24.32 2.74 2.86
CA SER A 345 -25.26 1.65 3.16
C SER A 345 -26.51 2.17 3.85
N ASN A 346 -27.38 2.87 3.12
CA ASN A 346 -28.70 3.29 3.59
C ASN A 346 -29.70 2.11 3.59
N ALA A 347 -30.96 2.34 4.00
CA ALA A 347 -31.94 1.26 4.12
C ALA A 347 -32.19 0.49 2.80
N PRO A 348 -32.35 1.14 1.63
CA PRO A 348 -32.42 0.47 0.34
C PRO A 348 -31.19 -0.39 0.01
N VAL A 349 -29.98 0.14 0.18
CA VAL A 349 -28.74 -0.64 -0.08
C VAL A 349 -28.69 -1.87 0.81
N ARG A 350 -28.99 -1.73 2.10
CA ARG A 350 -29.02 -2.87 3.03
C ARG A 350 -30.07 -3.93 2.65
N ALA A 351 -31.22 -3.51 2.13
CA ALA A 351 -32.24 -4.44 1.64
C ALA A 351 -31.75 -5.21 0.41
N ALA A 352 -31.16 -4.49 -0.57
CA ALA A 352 -30.60 -5.09 -1.78
C ALA A 352 -29.44 -6.05 -1.49
N ILE A 353 -28.59 -5.75 -0.49
CA ILE A 353 -27.56 -6.69 -0.02
C ILE A 353 -28.21 -7.98 0.50
N ARG A 354 -29.25 -7.90 1.34
CA ARG A 354 -29.91 -9.09 1.91
C ARG A 354 -30.58 -9.97 0.86
N THR A 355 -31.12 -9.37 -0.20
CA THR A 355 -31.77 -10.10 -1.30
C THR A 355 -30.81 -10.52 -2.42
N ASN A 356 -29.52 -10.21 -2.27
CA ASN A 356 -28.49 -10.47 -3.29
C ASN A 356 -28.79 -9.77 -4.63
N ASN A 357 -29.43 -8.61 -4.61
CA ASN A 357 -29.80 -7.84 -5.80
C ASN A 357 -28.76 -6.74 -6.09
N THR A 358 -27.63 -7.14 -6.67
CA THR A 358 -26.49 -6.25 -6.92
C THR A 358 -26.76 -5.16 -7.95
N GLU A 359 -27.59 -5.45 -8.96
CA GLU A 359 -27.99 -4.46 -9.97
C GLU A 359 -28.78 -3.30 -9.36
N GLU A 360 -29.63 -3.59 -8.39
CA GLU A 360 -30.41 -2.58 -7.65
C GLU A 360 -29.49 -1.65 -6.85
N ILE A 361 -28.40 -2.16 -6.27
CA ILE A 361 -27.40 -1.35 -5.56
C ILE A 361 -26.83 -0.26 -6.49
N TYR A 362 -26.45 -0.61 -7.72
CA TYR A 362 -25.93 0.37 -8.68
C TYR A 362 -26.96 1.48 -8.98
N GLN A 363 -28.23 1.11 -9.16
CA GLN A 363 -29.30 2.09 -9.39
C GLN A 363 -29.52 3.01 -8.19
N ILE A 364 -29.46 2.47 -6.97
CA ILE A 364 -29.57 3.26 -5.74
C ILE A 364 -28.42 4.27 -5.64
N ILE A 365 -27.17 3.85 -5.90
CA ILE A 365 -26.00 4.75 -5.89
C ILE A 365 -26.21 5.91 -6.86
N GLN A 366 -26.66 5.60 -8.08
CA GLN A 366 -26.87 6.59 -9.14
C GLN A 366 -27.88 7.68 -8.78
N GLN A 367 -28.91 7.34 -8.00
CA GLN A 367 -30.02 8.24 -7.65
C GLN A 367 -29.81 8.98 -6.32
N SER A 368 -28.88 8.52 -5.48
CA SER A 368 -28.71 8.98 -4.08
C SER A 368 -27.61 10.04 -3.90
N ASN A 369 -27.44 10.93 -4.87
CA ASN A 369 -26.43 12.01 -4.84
C ASN A 369 -26.56 12.92 -3.60
N SER A 370 -27.78 13.16 -3.12
CA SER A 370 -28.05 13.99 -1.92
C SER A 370 -27.50 13.37 -0.63
N GLU A 371 -27.40 12.04 -0.58
CA GLU A 371 -26.76 11.31 0.52
C GLU A 371 -25.23 11.28 0.38
N GLY A 372 -24.70 11.68 -0.77
CA GLY A 372 -23.27 11.67 -1.10
C GLY A 372 -22.81 10.44 -1.86
N MET A 373 -23.75 9.61 -2.34
CA MET A 373 -23.42 8.52 -3.25
C MET A 373 -23.14 9.05 -4.65
N ILE A 374 -22.26 8.40 -5.39
CA ILE A 374 -21.94 8.76 -6.77
C ILE A 374 -21.37 7.53 -7.47
N THR A 375 -21.75 7.27 -8.72
CA THR A 375 -21.14 6.20 -9.51
C THR A 375 -19.78 6.64 -10.06
N MET A 376 -18.93 5.68 -10.42
CA MET A 376 -17.64 5.98 -11.08
C MET A 376 -17.85 6.84 -12.34
N GLU A 377 -18.87 6.53 -13.14
CA GLU A 377 -19.19 7.27 -14.37
C GLU A 377 -19.61 8.71 -14.10
N GLN A 378 -20.41 8.95 -13.05
CA GLN A 378 -20.82 10.30 -12.65
C GLN A 378 -19.63 11.15 -12.20
N ASP A 379 -18.69 10.58 -11.45
CA ASP A 379 -17.51 11.32 -10.99
C ASP A 379 -16.52 11.60 -12.14
N LEU A 380 -16.34 10.65 -13.07
CA LEU A 380 -15.55 10.84 -14.29
C LEU A 380 -16.16 11.91 -15.21
N ALA A 381 -17.48 11.90 -15.41
CA ALA A 381 -18.18 12.93 -16.17
C ALA A 381 -17.98 14.32 -15.54
N ARG A 382 -18.12 14.42 -14.20
CA ARG A 382 -17.84 15.64 -13.43
C ARG A 382 -16.40 16.13 -13.62
N LEU A 383 -15.40 15.24 -13.58
CA LEU A 383 -13.99 15.61 -13.80
C LEU A 383 -13.74 16.08 -15.24
N CYS A 384 -14.36 15.44 -16.23
CA CYS A 384 -14.26 15.83 -17.64
C CYS A 384 -14.89 17.21 -17.88
N GLN A 385 -16.06 17.48 -17.29
CA GLN A 385 -16.76 18.77 -17.40
C GLN A 385 -16.01 19.92 -16.75
N LYS A 386 -15.38 19.66 -15.59
CA LYS A 386 -14.48 20.62 -14.95
C LYS A 386 -13.17 20.83 -15.72
N ASN A 387 -13.03 20.22 -16.90
CA ASN A 387 -11.85 20.30 -17.76
C ASN A 387 -10.56 19.79 -17.08
N ILE A 388 -10.69 18.93 -16.05
CA ILE A 388 -9.57 18.38 -15.29
C ILE A 388 -8.92 17.22 -16.06
N ILE A 389 -9.74 16.35 -16.64
CA ILE A 389 -9.32 15.20 -17.44
C ILE A 389 -9.87 15.28 -18.87
N SER A 390 -9.29 14.54 -19.81
CA SER A 390 -9.80 14.44 -21.18
C SER A 390 -11.00 13.48 -21.27
N TYR A 391 -11.81 13.62 -22.33
CA TYR A 391 -12.90 12.69 -22.60
C TYR A 391 -12.39 11.25 -22.79
N GLY A 392 -11.30 11.08 -23.53
CA GLY A 392 -10.69 9.77 -23.76
C GLY A 392 -10.19 9.13 -22.47
N GLU A 393 -9.56 9.91 -21.59
CA GLU A 393 -9.13 9.44 -20.27
C GLU A 393 -10.32 8.99 -19.42
N ALA A 394 -11.40 9.77 -19.41
CA ALA A 394 -12.62 9.44 -18.67
C ALA A 394 -13.28 8.17 -19.22
N LEU A 395 -13.42 8.03 -20.54
CA LEU A 395 -14.01 6.86 -21.19
C LEU A 395 -13.18 5.58 -20.93
N ASN A 396 -11.85 5.67 -20.95
CA ASN A 396 -10.96 4.54 -20.69
C ASN A 396 -11.06 4.05 -19.24
N ASN A 397 -11.39 4.93 -18.31
CA ASN A 397 -11.48 4.63 -16.89
C ASN A 397 -12.91 4.37 -16.39
N ALA A 398 -13.94 4.53 -17.22
CA ALA A 398 -15.31 4.18 -16.88
C ALA A 398 -15.47 2.66 -16.69
N ASN A 399 -16.21 2.23 -15.66
CA ASN A 399 -16.58 0.82 -15.50
C ASN A 399 -17.66 0.45 -16.53
N ASN A 400 -18.61 1.36 -16.76
CA ASN A 400 -19.62 1.27 -17.81
C ASN A 400 -19.47 2.41 -18.83
N LYS A 401 -18.78 2.11 -19.95
CA LYS A 401 -18.50 3.07 -21.03
C LYS A 401 -19.77 3.70 -21.60
N LYS A 402 -20.77 2.88 -21.92
CA LYS A 402 -22.04 3.35 -22.48
C LYS A 402 -22.74 4.34 -21.54
N ARG A 403 -22.76 4.02 -20.23
CA ARG A 403 -23.38 4.90 -19.23
C ARG A 403 -22.64 6.24 -19.12
N PHE A 404 -21.31 6.23 -19.17
CA PHE A 404 -20.52 7.46 -19.21
C PHE A 404 -20.85 8.30 -20.46
N GLU A 405 -20.93 7.68 -21.64
CA GLU A 405 -21.28 8.36 -22.89
C GLU A 405 -22.68 9.00 -22.80
N ASP A 406 -23.67 8.26 -22.30
CA ASP A 406 -25.04 8.75 -22.10
C ASP A 406 -25.07 10.00 -21.20
N LEU A 407 -24.32 10.01 -20.09
CA LEU A 407 -24.20 11.16 -19.20
C LEU A 407 -23.61 12.38 -19.92
N MET A 408 -22.53 12.18 -20.67
CA MET A 408 -21.88 13.25 -21.43
C MET A 408 -22.76 13.78 -22.57
N HIS A 409 -23.59 12.93 -23.19
CA HIS A 409 -24.53 13.33 -24.24
C HIS A 409 -25.72 14.13 -23.69
N TYR A 410 -26.30 13.71 -22.56
CA TYR A 410 -27.43 14.41 -21.95
C TYR A 410 -27.06 15.84 -21.57
N GLN A 411 -25.84 16.04 -21.06
CA GLN A 411 -25.39 17.34 -20.58
C GLN A 411 -25.05 18.32 -21.72
N ARG A 412 -24.53 17.85 -22.86
CA ARG A 412 -24.36 18.68 -24.07
C ARG A 412 -25.68 19.22 -24.67
N LYS A 413 -26.84 18.69 -24.26
CA LYS A 413 -28.15 19.20 -24.68
C LYS A 413 -28.71 20.26 -23.73
N MET A 414 -28.10 20.44 -22.55
CA MET A 414 -28.52 21.43 -21.56
C MET A 414 -27.64 22.68 -21.54
N ASP A 415 -26.42 22.58 -22.07
CA ASP A 415 -25.57 23.71 -22.48
C ASP A 415 -25.93 24.14 -23.91
#